data_AF-A0A933DT10-F1
#
_entry.id   AF-A0A933DT10-F1
#
_cell.length_a   1.000
_cell.length_b   1.000
_cell.length_c   1.000
_cell.angle_alpha   90.00
_cell.angle_beta   90.00
_cell.angle_gamma   90.00
#
_symmetry.space_group_name_H-M   'P 1'
#
loop_
_entity.id
_entity.type
_entity.pdbx_description
1 polymer ?
#
loop_
_entity_poly.entity_id
_entity_poly.type
_entity_poly.pdbx_seq_one_letter_code
_entity_poly.pdbx_strand_id
1 'polypeptide(L)' 'MRKLTRAGFHFLYTKGSHYFFHHPLKNRITSVPLHGGKDIGRNLLRKTIKQAGLTIEEFLKL' A
#
# COMPACT_ATOMS: atom_id res chain seq x y z
N MET A 1 5.97 -2.66 1.45
CA MET A 1 6.49 -1.81 0.34
C MET A 1 6.68 -2.57 -0.96
N ARG A 2 7.46 -3.68 -0.99
CA ARG A 2 7.73 -4.44 -2.23
C ARG A 2 6.50 -4.77 -3.09
N LYS A 3 5.40 -5.24 -2.49
CA LYS A 3 4.16 -5.56 -3.23
C LYS A 3 3.49 -4.35 -3.89
N LEU A 4 3.48 -3.18 -3.24
CA LEU A 4 2.92 -1.95 -3.82
C LEU A 4 3.77 -1.48 -5.00
N THR A 5 5.09 -1.50 -4.86
CA THR A 5 6.01 -1.20 -5.97
C THR A 5 5.78 -2.14 -7.15
N ARG A 6 5.59 -3.45 -6.91
CA ARG A 6 5.23 -4.42 -7.95
C ARG A 6 3.86 -4.16 -8.59
N ALA A 7 2.93 -3.56 -7.85
CA ALA A 7 1.63 -3.09 -8.36
C ALA A 7 1.70 -1.76 -9.13
N GLY A 8 2.90 -1.21 -9.39
CA GLY A 8 3.06 0.05 -10.11
C GLY A 8 2.86 1.30 -9.25
N PHE A 9 2.91 1.16 -7.92
CA PHE A 9 2.90 2.32 -7.02
C PHE A 9 4.32 2.85 -6.77
N HIS A 10 4.44 4.17 -6.81
CA HIS A 10 5.67 4.92 -6.59
C HIS A 10 5.59 5.58 -5.22
N PHE A 11 6.70 5.60 -4.49
CA PHE A 11 6.77 6.33 -3.23
C PHE A 11 6.62 7.84 -3.49
N LEU A 12 5.85 8.51 -2.64
CA LEU A 12 5.70 9.97 -2.66
C LEU A 12 6.48 10.61 -1.51
N TYR A 13 6.02 10.41 -0.28
CA TYR A 13 6.60 10.98 0.92
C TYR A 13 6.20 10.17 2.16
N THR A 14 6.84 10.46 3.28
CA THR A 14 6.47 9.95 4.60
C THR A 14 5.89 11.06 5.47
N LYS A 15 4.87 10.73 6.26
CA LYS A 15 4.37 11.60 7.34
C LYS A 15 4.29 10.77 8.62
N GLY A 16 5.21 11.01 9.55
CA GLY A 16 5.39 10.16 10.73
C GLY A 16 5.69 8.71 10.32
N SER A 17 4.99 7.74 10.92
CA SER A 17 5.13 6.31 10.59
C SER A 17 4.39 5.90 9.30
N HIS A 18 3.71 6.82 8.60
CA HIS A 18 2.96 6.49 7.39
C HIS A 18 3.73 6.84 6.13
N TYR A 19 3.80 5.88 5.21
CA TYR A 19 4.39 6.03 3.88
C TYR A 19 3.28 6.16 2.86
N PHE A 20 3.39 7.16 1.99
CA PHE A 20 2.41 7.44 0.95
C PHE A 20 2.95 7.02 -0.40
N PHE A 21 2.06 6.41 -1.19
CA PHE A 21 2.36 5.87 -2.50
C PHE A 21 1.33 6.31 -3.53
N HIS A 22 1.77 6.58 -4.75
CA HIS A 22 0.95 6.99 -5.88
C HIS A 22 1.10 6.05 -7.06
N HIS A 23 -0.02 5.66 -7.67
CA HIS A 23 -0.03 4.92 -8.92
C HIS A 23 -0.33 5.89 -10.08
N PRO A 24 0.66 6.20 -10.96
CA PRO A 24 0.51 7.22 -11.99
C PRO A 24 -0.58 6.89 -13.02
N LEU A 25 -0.66 5.63 -13.48
CA LEU A 25 -1.65 5.24 -14.49
C LEU A 25 -3.08 5.15 -13.96
N LYS A 26 -3.27 4.80 -12.68
CA LYS A 26 -4.59 4.65 -12.05
C LYS A 26 -5.03 5.91 -11.29
N ASN A 27 -4.15 6.91 -11.18
CA ASN A 27 -4.33 8.11 -10.37
C ASN A 27 -4.82 7.82 -8.94
N ARG A 28 -4.21 6.84 -8.27
CA ARG A 28 -4.59 6.39 -6.92
C ARG A 28 -3.48 6.68 -5.92
N ILE A 29 -3.88 7.06 -4.70
CA ILE A 29 -2.97 7.23 -3.56
C ILE A 29 -3.33 6.20 -2.50
N THR A 30 -2.32 5.55 -1.92
CA THR A 30 -2.48 4.66 -0.77
C THR A 30 -1.45 4.98 0.31
N SER A 31 -1.78 4.71 1.56
CA SER A 31 -0.86 4.87 2.68
C SER A 31 -0.66 3.55 3.41
N VAL A 32 0.58 3.31 3.84
CA VAL A 32 0.97 2.13 4.61
C VAL A 32 1.69 2.59 5.87
N PRO A 33 1.18 2.23 7.06
CA PRO A 33 1.93 2.45 8.29
C PRO A 33 3.10 1.47 8.37
N LEU A 34 4.28 2.00 8.67
CA LEU A 34 5.49 1.26 8.95
C LEU A 34 5.81 1.42 10.44
N HIS A 35 5.30 0.49 11.26
CA HIS A 35 5.64 0.45 12.69
C HIS A 35 6.76 -0.58 12.90
N GLY A 36 8.00 -0.19 12.61
CA GLY A 36 9.21 -0.90 13.07
C GLY A 36 9.24 -2.43 12.87
N GLY A 37 8.65 -2.95 11.79
CA GLY A 37 8.64 -4.39 11.49
C GLY A 37 7.51 -5.22 12.13
N LYS A 38 6.55 -4.60 12.82
CA LYS A 38 5.35 -5.30 13.31
C LYS A 38 4.36 -5.58 12.18
N ASP A 39 3.66 -6.70 12.31
CA ASP A 39 2.60 -7.09 11.38
C ASP A 39 1.50 -6.03 11.26
N ILE A 40 1.04 -5.81 10.03
CA ILE A 40 -0.11 -4.96 9.76
C ILE A 40 -1.37 -5.75 10.10
N GLY A 41 -2.18 -5.24 11.03
CA GLY A 41 -3.45 -5.85 11.38
C GLY A 41 -4.34 -6.08 10.16
N ARG A 42 -5.03 -7.23 10.12
CA ARG A 42 -5.86 -7.68 8.97
C ARG A 42 -6.80 -6.60 8.42
N ASN A 43 -7.45 -5.83 9.29
CA ASN A 43 -8.36 -4.77 8.88
C ASN A 43 -7.66 -3.63 8.15
N LEU A 44 -6.47 -3.25 8.61
CA LEU A 44 -5.67 -2.20 8.01
C LEU A 44 -5.10 -2.65 6.66
N LEU A 45 -4.60 -3.88 6.59
CA LEU A 45 -4.17 -4.48 5.32
C LEU A 45 -5.30 -4.47 4.29
N ARG A 46 -6.51 -4.88 4.69
CA ARG A 46 -7.69 -4.92 3.80
C ARG A 46 -8.09 -3.51 3.34
N LYS A 47 -7.99 -2.49 4.21
CA LYS A 47 -8.23 -1.08 3.85
C LYS A 47 -7.18 -0.60 2.84
N THR A 48 -5.90 -0.85 3.08
CA THR A 48 -4.81 -0.49 2.16
C THR A 48 -4.99 -1.14 0.78
N ILE A 49 -5.35 -2.44 0.73
CA ILE A 49 -5.63 -3.16 -0.52
C ILE A 49 -6.79 -2.49 -1.29
N LYS A 50 -7.89 -2.17 -0.59
CA LYS A 50 -9.04 -1.47 -1.19
C LYS A 50 -8.66 -0.07 -1.69
N GLN A 51 -7.89 0.70 -0.92
CA GLN A 51 -7.40 2.02 -1.33
C GLN A 51 -6.49 1.95 -2.55
N ALA A 52 -5.62 0.92 -2.60
CA ALA A 52 -4.80 0.62 -3.75
C ALA A 52 -5.61 0.17 -4.99
N GLY A 53 -6.92 -0.08 -4.83
CA GLY A 53 -7.78 -0.54 -5.92
C GLY A 53 -7.46 -1.97 -6.37
N LEU A 54 -6.97 -2.79 -5.46
CA LEU A 54 -6.66 -4.19 -5.70
C LEU A 54 -7.71 -5.07 -5.00
N THR A 55 -7.92 -6.26 -5.54
CA THR A 55 -8.56 -7.36 -4.81
C THR A 55 -7.53 -8.05 -3.90
N ILE A 56 -8.02 -8.87 -2.97
CA ILE A 56 -7.14 -9.67 -2.12
C ILE A 56 -6.32 -10.65 -2.96
N GLU A 57 -6.93 -11.25 -3.98
CA GLU A 57 -6.27 -12.20 -4.88
C GLU A 57 -5.17 -11.55 -5.70
N GLU A 58 -5.43 -10.36 -6.27
CA GLU A 58 -4.42 -9.57 -6.97
C GLU A 58 -3.26 -9.24 -6.03
N PHE A 59 -3.56 -8.83 -4.80
CA PHE A 59 -2.53 -8.53 -3.79
C PHE A 59 -1.70 -9.76 -3.39
N LEU A 60 -2.29 -10.95 -3.36
CA LEU A 60 -1.58 -12.19 -3.05
C LEU A 60 -0.65 -12.63 -4.18
N LYS A 61 -0.97 -12.32 -5.44
CA LYS A 61 -0.16 -12.61 -6.63
C LYS A 61 1.02 -11.65 -6.85
N LEU A 62 1.01 -10.50 -6.17
CA LEU A 62 2.13 -9.53 -6.12
C LEU A 62 3.20 -9.91 -5.10
#